data_AF-A0AA36CHC2-F1
#
_entry.id   AF-A0AA36CHC2-F1
#
_cell.length_a   1.000
_cell.length_b   1.000
_cell.length_c   1.000
_cell.angle_alpha   90.00
_cell.angle_beta   90.00
_cell.angle_gamma   90.00
#
_symmetry.space_group_name_H-M   'P 1'
#
loop_
_entity.id
_entity.type
_entity.pdbx_description
1 polymer ?
#
loop_
_entity_poly.entity_id
_entity_poly.type
_entity_poly.pdbx_seq_one_letter_code
_entity_poly.pdbx_strand_id
1 'polypeptide(L)'
;MSQYDLPYHCFLDTVHVKRVFPVVVGYHVVTSLFFSYIFVPHALLVTLPAIIVCALAVVAFTKRIPNLLLPFRIYVYFSIFFLLFLGAYMFFISIFNKEKHEWIAESLFSPSVEFFSIAFHLVSNLATLLAMWQLSLISTTAKYLRHLQQGSDTVTLSLPPVNDPMSAVLV
;
A
#
# COMPACT_ATOMS: atom_id res chain seq x y z
N MET A 1 2.27 26.89 14.96
CA MET A 1 2.06 25.45 15.15
C MET A 1 2.45 25.16 16.59
N SER A 2 1.50 24.74 17.43
CA SER A 2 1.70 24.66 18.89
C SER A 2 2.66 23.52 19.22
N GLN A 3 3.59 23.75 20.15
CA GLN A 3 4.62 22.80 20.58
C GLN A 3 4.05 21.48 21.17
N TYR A 4 2.74 21.45 21.47
CA TYR A 4 1.99 20.27 21.93
C TYR A 4 1.37 19.42 20.81
N ASP A 5 1.28 19.91 19.58
CA ASP A 5 0.71 19.16 18.45
C ASP A 5 1.70 18.12 17.87
N LEU A 6 3.00 18.39 18.00
CA LEU A 6 4.08 17.55 17.49
C LEU A 6 4.13 16.13 18.13
N PRO A 7 4.06 15.97 19.46
CA PRO A 7 4.14 14.64 20.08
C PRO A 7 2.88 13.79 19.85
N TYR A 8 1.69 14.39 19.78
CA TYR A 8 0.44 13.68 19.53
C TYR A 8 0.34 13.17 18.09
N HIS A 9 0.72 13.98 17.10
CA HIS A 9 0.82 13.53 15.70
C HIS A 9 1.85 12.40 15.57
N CYS A 10 3.01 12.53 16.22
CA CYS A 10 4.04 11.51 16.20
C CYS A 10 3.56 10.18 16.80
N PHE A 11 2.79 10.19 17.89
CA PHE A 11 2.25 8.97 18.51
C PHE A 11 1.17 8.28 17.66
N LEU A 12 0.18 9.04 17.16
CA LEU A 12 -0.88 8.52 16.29
C LEU A 12 -0.31 7.98 14.98
N ASP A 13 0.62 8.71 14.35
CA ASP A 13 1.31 8.28 13.15
C ASP A 13 2.16 7.02 13.42
N THR A 14 2.78 6.90 14.59
CA THR A 14 3.58 5.72 14.95
C THR A 14 2.72 4.47 15.14
N VAL A 15 1.56 4.58 15.81
CA VAL A 15 0.63 3.46 16.01
C VAL A 15 -0.01 3.06 14.67
N HIS A 16 -0.43 4.05 13.87
CA HIS A 16 -0.96 3.80 12.53
C HIS A 16 0.06 3.11 11.64
N VAL A 17 1.28 3.61 11.57
CA VAL A 17 2.32 3.03 10.70
C VAL A 17 2.69 1.62 11.14
N LYS A 18 2.89 1.37 12.45
CA LYS A 18 3.33 0.04 12.91
C LYS A 18 2.27 -1.05 12.79
N ARG A 19 0.99 -0.71 12.94
CA ARG A 19 -0.11 -1.70 12.90
C ARG A 19 -0.80 -1.77 11.54
N VAL A 20 -1.05 -0.63 10.92
CA VAL A 20 -1.90 -0.55 9.71
C VAL A 20 -1.09 -0.83 8.45
N PHE A 21 0.19 -0.46 8.39
CA PHE A 21 1.01 -0.72 7.21
C PHE A 21 1.16 -2.22 6.89
N PRO A 22 1.47 -3.10 7.85
CA PRO A 22 1.48 -4.54 7.60
C PRO A 22 0.13 -5.09 7.12
N VAL A 23 -0.98 -4.56 7.64
CA VAL A 23 -2.34 -4.94 7.23
C VAL A 23 -2.58 -4.56 5.76
N VAL A 24 -2.15 -3.37 5.34
CA VAL A 24 -2.26 -2.94 3.93
C VAL A 24 -1.42 -3.82 3.01
N VAL A 25 -0.20 -4.17 3.39
CA VAL A 25 0.63 -5.09 2.59
C VAL A 25 -0.02 -6.48 2.52
N GLY A 26 -0.52 -7.00 3.65
CA GLY A 26 -1.24 -8.27 3.69
C GLY A 26 -2.50 -8.29 2.82
N TYR A 27 -3.27 -7.20 2.84
CA TYR A 27 -4.42 -7.01 1.95
C TYR A 27 -4.04 -7.18 0.47
N HIS A 28 -2.94 -6.55 0.04
CA HIS A 28 -2.49 -6.65 -1.36
C HIS A 28 -2.00 -8.05 -1.72
N VAL A 29 -1.34 -8.76 -0.80
CA VAL A 29 -0.95 -10.17 -1.00
C VAL A 29 -2.19 -11.05 -1.19
N VAL A 30 -3.15 -10.98 -0.26
CA VAL A 30 -4.39 -11.79 -0.31
C VAL A 30 -5.19 -11.48 -1.58
N THR A 31 -5.33 -10.19 -1.91
CA THR A 31 -6.03 -9.74 -3.11
C THR A 31 -5.35 -10.26 -4.37
N SER A 32 -4.01 -10.21 -4.42
CA SER A 32 -3.25 -10.73 -5.56
C SER A 32 -3.46 -12.23 -5.75
N LEU A 33 -3.41 -13.02 -4.67
CA LEU A 33 -3.67 -14.46 -4.70
C LEU A 33 -5.10 -14.78 -5.15
N PHE A 34 -6.09 -14.00 -4.69
CA PHE A 34 -7.48 -14.14 -5.13
C PHE A 34 -7.63 -13.88 -6.63
N PHE A 35 -6.99 -12.83 -7.17
CA PHE A 35 -6.97 -12.59 -8.60
C PHE A 35 -6.24 -13.69 -9.38
N SER A 36 -5.19 -14.29 -8.81
CA SER A 36 -4.52 -15.43 -9.45
C SER A 36 -5.45 -16.62 -9.64
N TYR A 37 -6.28 -16.90 -8.64
CA TYR A 37 -7.23 -18.00 -8.66
C TYR A 37 -8.31 -17.80 -9.74
N ILE A 38 -8.79 -16.57 -9.93
CA ILE A 38 -9.86 -16.26 -10.89
C ILE A 38 -9.34 -16.18 -12.34
N PHE A 39 -8.14 -15.64 -12.58
CA PHE A 39 -7.66 -15.30 -13.94
C PHE A 39 -6.53 -16.21 -14.44
N VAL A 40 -6.68 -17.53 -14.28
CA VAL A 40 -5.65 -18.58 -14.44
C VAL A 40 -4.62 -18.39 -15.59
N PRO A 41 -4.98 -18.06 -16.85
CA PRO A 41 -3.96 -17.93 -17.91
C PRO A 41 -3.13 -16.64 -17.85
N HIS A 42 -3.63 -15.55 -17.24
CA HIS A 42 -2.93 -14.25 -17.16
C HIS A 42 -2.54 -13.88 -15.72
N ALA A 43 -2.92 -14.72 -14.76
CA ALA A 43 -2.72 -14.57 -13.34
C ALA A 43 -1.26 -14.27 -12.97
N LEU A 44 -0.31 -15.00 -13.54
CA LEU A 44 1.11 -14.85 -13.20
C LEU A 44 1.67 -13.46 -13.56
N LEU A 45 1.22 -12.88 -14.67
CA LEU A 45 1.68 -11.56 -15.13
C LEU A 45 1.24 -10.43 -14.19
N VAL A 46 0.08 -10.57 -13.55
CA VAL A 46 -0.45 -9.56 -12.63
C VAL A 46 0.00 -9.83 -11.19
N THR A 47 0.03 -11.10 -10.80
CA THR A 47 0.29 -11.51 -9.41
C THR A 47 1.77 -11.42 -9.06
N LEU A 48 2.66 -11.88 -9.93
CA LEU A 48 4.09 -11.91 -9.62
C LEU A 48 4.65 -10.51 -9.34
N PRO A 49 4.38 -9.47 -10.16
CA PRO A 49 4.82 -8.10 -9.84
C PRO A 49 4.22 -7.58 -8.53
N ALA A 50 2.94 -7.88 -8.26
CA ALA A 50 2.26 -7.45 -7.03
C ALA A 50 2.91 -8.05 -5.77
N ILE A 51 3.25 -9.34 -5.81
CA ILE A 51 3.96 -10.01 -4.71
C ILE A 51 5.37 -9.45 -4.53
N ILE A 52 6.09 -9.18 -5.62
CA ILE A 52 7.43 -8.57 -5.57
C ILE A 52 7.38 -7.19 -4.90
N VAL A 53 6.45 -6.31 -5.29
CA VAL A 53 6.35 -4.97 -4.66
C VAL A 53 5.91 -5.05 -3.20
N CYS A 54 5.09 -6.03 -2.82
CA CYS A 54 4.75 -6.29 -1.42
C CYS A 54 5.97 -6.75 -0.62
N ALA A 55 6.78 -7.66 -1.17
CA ALA A 55 8.02 -8.10 -0.53
C ALA A 55 9.00 -6.93 -0.34
N LEU A 56 9.17 -6.07 -1.35
CA LEU A 56 9.97 -4.85 -1.25
C LEU A 56 9.44 -3.91 -0.16
N ALA A 57 8.12 -3.78 -0.02
CA ALA A 57 7.50 -2.98 1.04
C ALA A 57 7.80 -3.52 2.45
N VAL A 58 7.79 -4.85 2.63
CA VAL A 58 8.18 -5.50 3.89
C VAL A 58 9.67 -5.27 4.19
N VAL A 59 10.55 -5.42 3.20
CA VAL A 59 11.99 -5.14 3.35
C VAL A 59 12.22 -3.68 3.69
N ALA A 60 11.54 -2.75 3.00
CA ALA A 60 11.62 -1.32 3.27
C ALA A 60 11.29 -1.00 4.72
N PHE A 61 10.22 -1.62 5.24
CA PHE A 61 9.76 -1.41 6.61
C PHE A 61 10.71 -2.02 7.64
N THR A 62 11.10 -3.28 7.46
CA THR A 62 11.97 -4.03 8.40
C THR A 62 13.39 -3.48 8.45
N LYS A 63 13.96 -3.11 7.29
CA LYS A 63 15.30 -2.49 7.19
C LYS A 63 15.28 -0.97 7.36
N ARG A 64 14.09 -0.38 7.53
CA ARG A 64 13.88 1.07 7.66
C ARG A 64 14.44 1.88 6.49
N ILE A 65 14.33 1.35 5.26
CA ILE A 65 14.82 1.99 4.03
C ILE A 65 13.63 2.62 3.29
N PRO A 66 13.35 3.92 3.45
CA PRO A 66 12.14 4.55 2.93
C PRO A 66 12.06 4.53 1.40
N ASN A 67 13.19 4.50 0.70
CA ASN A 67 13.22 4.51 -0.77
C ASN A 67 12.68 3.20 -1.38
N LEU A 68 12.73 2.08 -0.66
CA LEU A 68 12.14 0.81 -1.12
C LEU A 68 10.60 0.79 -1.04
N LEU A 69 9.96 1.80 -0.46
CA LEU A 69 8.50 1.96 -0.52
C LEU A 69 8.02 2.54 -1.86
N LEU A 70 8.91 3.12 -2.66
CA LEU A 70 8.55 3.77 -3.92
C LEU A 70 7.87 2.81 -4.92
N PRO A 71 8.37 1.58 -5.17
CA PRO A 71 7.71 0.63 -6.07
C PRO A 71 6.29 0.29 -5.61
N PHE A 72 6.09 0.11 -4.31
CA PHE A 72 4.77 -0.18 -3.74
C PHE A 72 3.81 1.01 -3.89
N ARG A 73 4.31 2.23 -3.70
CA ARG A 73 3.53 3.46 -3.94
C ARG A 73 3.11 3.59 -5.41
N ILE A 74 4.02 3.31 -6.34
CA ILE A 74 3.74 3.35 -7.78
C ILE A 74 2.70 2.29 -8.15
N TYR A 75 2.83 1.08 -7.61
CA TYR A 75 1.85 0.00 -7.80
C TYR A 75 0.44 0.43 -7.38
N VAL A 76 0.27 0.97 -6.16
CA VAL A 76 -1.05 1.44 -5.69
C VAL A 76 -1.60 2.57 -6.58
N TYR A 77 -0.73 3.46 -7.07
CA TYR A 77 -1.13 4.50 -8.04
C TYR A 77 -1.70 3.89 -9.33
N PHE A 78 -1.04 2.89 -9.90
CA PHE A 78 -1.57 2.19 -11.08
C PHE A 78 -2.87 1.46 -10.78
N SER A 79 -3.03 0.88 -9.60
CA SER A 79 -4.29 0.25 -9.18
C SER A 79 -5.45 1.25 -9.13
N ILE A 80 -5.23 2.49 -8.70
CA ILE A 80 -6.24 3.56 -8.72
C ILE A 80 -6.71 3.84 -10.14
N PHE A 81 -5.76 4.05 -11.06
CA PHE A 81 -6.11 4.27 -12.48
C PHE A 81 -6.87 3.07 -13.04
N PHE A 82 -6.37 1.86 -12.81
CA PHE A 82 -7.02 0.64 -13.27
C PHE A 82 -8.47 0.53 -12.74
N LEU A 83 -8.71 0.76 -11.45
CA LEU A 83 -10.05 0.68 -10.85
C LEU A 83 -11.01 1.76 -11.39
N LEU A 84 -10.52 2.98 -11.61
CA LEU A 84 -11.32 4.05 -12.22
C LEU A 84 -11.72 3.69 -13.66
N PHE A 85 -10.77 3.24 -14.48
CA PHE A 85 -11.04 2.82 -15.85
C PHE A 85 -11.95 1.58 -15.92
N LEU A 86 -11.72 0.59 -15.05
CA LEU A 86 -12.53 -0.62 -15.00
C LEU A 86 -13.98 -0.33 -14.58
N GLY A 87 -14.16 0.49 -13.54
CA GLY A 87 -15.49 0.93 -13.10
C GLY A 87 -16.23 1.72 -14.18
N ALA A 88 -15.56 2.68 -14.81
CA ALA A 88 -16.13 3.48 -15.90
C ALA A 88 -16.47 2.61 -17.13
N TYR A 89 -15.63 1.64 -17.47
CA TYR A 89 -15.87 0.71 -18.58
C TYR A 89 -17.12 -0.15 -18.36
N MET A 90 -17.28 -0.73 -17.16
CA MET A 90 -18.45 -1.53 -16.82
C MET A 90 -19.73 -0.69 -16.77
N PHE A 91 -19.64 0.57 -16.34
CA PHE A 91 -20.75 1.52 -16.40
C PHE A 91 -21.13 1.86 -17.85
N PHE A 92 -20.14 2.17 -18.70
CA PHE A 92 -20.34 2.47 -20.11
C PHE A 92 -21.03 1.31 -20.85
N ILE A 93 -20.53 0.08 -20.67
CA ILE A 93 -21.14 -1.09 -21.34
C ILE A 93 -22.57 -1.32 -20.86
N SER A 94 -22.85 -1.17 -19.56
CA SER A 94 -24.21 -1.36 -19.03
C SER A 94 -25.23 -0.40 -19.62
N ILE A 95 -24.81 0.80 -20.05
CA ILE A 95 -25.70 1.78 -20.69
C ILE A 95 -25.83 1.50 -22.18
N PHE A 96 -24.71 1.24 -22.87
CA PHE A 96 -24.66 1.29 -24.35
C PHE A 96 -24.61 -0.07 -25.05
N ASN A 97 -24.35 -1.18 -24.34
CA ASN A 97 -24.11 -2.50 -24.94
C ASN A 97 -24.76 -3.64 -24.13
N LYS A 98 -26.07 -3.51 -23.88
CA LYS A 98 -26.85 -4.48 -23.08
C LYS A 98 -26.72 -5.93 -23.57
N GLU A 99 -26.72 -6.16 -24.89
CA GLU A 99 -26.59 -7.51 -25.51
C GLU A 99 -25.23 -8.19 -25.20
N LYS A 100 -24.14 -7.43 -25.08
CA LYS A 100 -22.82 -7.99 -24.72
C LYS A 100 -22.68 -8.36 -23.25
N HIS A 101 -23.65 -7.99 -22.41
CA HIS A 101 -23.60 -8.22 -20.97
C HIS A 101 -24.45 -9.41 -20.50
N GLU A 102 -25.35 -9.92 -21.33
CA GLU A 102 -26.13 -11.14 -21.01
C GLU A 102 -25.21 -12.32 -20.71
N TRP A 103 -24.15 -12.54 -21.52
CA TRP A 103 -23.23 -13.65 -21.28
C TRP A 103 -22.35 -13.50 -20.03
N ILE A 104 -21.97 -12.27 -19.64
CA ILE A 104 -21.15 -11.99 -18.44
C ILE A 104 -22.01 -12.05 -17.18
N ALA A 105 -23.25 -11.54 -17.26
CA ALA A 105 -24.19 -11.61 -16.16
C ALA A 105 -24.65 -13.05 -15.91
N GLU A 106 -25.08 -13.79 -16.95
CA GLU A 106 -25.52 -15.19 -16.81
C GLU A 106 -24.42 -16.12 -16.30
N SER A 107 -23.16 -15.89 -16.65
CA SER A 107 -22.04 -16.76 -16.24
C SER A 107 -21.54 -16.53 -14.82
N LEU A 108 -21.80 -15.36 -14.22
CA LEU A 108 -21.28 -15.01 -12.90
C LEU A 108 -22.38 -14.85 -11.84
N PHE A 109 -23.53 -14.21 -12.10
CA PHE A 109 -24.58 -14.02 -11.09
C PHE A 109 -25.97 -13.75 -11.71
N SER A 110 -27.02 -14.32 -11.11
CA SER A 110 -28.44 -14.23 -11.50
C SER A 110 -29.20 -12.88 -11.33
N PRO A 111 -28.71 -11.78 -10.70
CA PRO A 111 -29.52 -10.56 -10.61
C PRO A 111 -29.52 -9.78 -11.93
N SER A 112 -30.45 -8.84 -12.07
CA SER A 112 -30.57 -7.99 -13.26
C SER A 112 -29.25 -7.26 -13.57
N VAL A 113 -28.88 -7.22 -14.86
CA VAL A 113 -27.66 -6.60 -15.40
C VAL A 113 -27.44 -5.18 -14.87
N GLU A 114 -28.51 -4.42 -14.68
CA GLU A 114 -28.48 -3.05 -14.17
C GLU A 114 -28.05 -2.97 -12.70
N PHE A 115 -28.55 -3.87 -11.84
CA PHE A 115 -28.13 -3.93 -10.44
C PHE A 115 -26.66 -4.33 -10.33
N PHE A 116 -26.22 -5.29 -11.15
CA PHE A 116 -24.83 -5.73 -11.18
C PHE A 116 -23.87 -4.59 -11.57
N SER A 117 -24.20 -3.82 -12.62
CA SER A 117 -23.36 -2.69 -13.04
C SER A 117 -23.25 -1.60 -11.97
N ILE A 118 -24.37 -1.23 -11.33
CA ILE A 118 -24.37 -0.23 -10.25
C ILE A 118 -23.54 -0.73 -9.06
N ALA A 119 -23.75 -1.97 -8.64
CA ALA A 119 -22.98 -2.57 -7.55
C ALA A 119 -21.48 -2.61 -7.87
N PHE A 120 -21.11 -3.04 -9.09
CA PHE A 120 -19.72 -3.10 -9.52
C PHE A 120 -19.07 -1.71 -9.56
N HIS A 121 -19.78 -0.70 -10.06
CA HIS A 121 -19.28 0.67 -10.09
C HIS A 121 -19.09 1.23 -8.67
N LEU A 122 -20.04 0.98 -7.75
CA LEU A 122 -19.94 1.40 -6.36
C LEU A 122 -18.73 0.74 -5.67
N VAL A 123 -18.57 -0.58 -5.84
CA VAL A 123 -17.43 -1.34 -5.31
C VAL A 123 -16.11 -0.81 -5.89
N SER A 124 -16.06 -0.48 -7.19
CA SER A 124 -14.86 0.07 -7.83
C SER A 124 -14.50 1.44 -7.28
N ASN A 125 -15.48 2.31 -7.01
CA ASN A 125 -15.26 3.62 -6.41
C ASN A 125 -14.80 3.50 -4.95
N LEU A 126 -15.41 2.61 -4.16
CA LEU A 126 -14.98 2.34 -2.78
C LEU A 126 -13.55 1.78 -2.74
N ALA A 127 -13.21 0.86 -3.63
CA ALA A 127 -11.85 0.33 -3.76
C ALA A 127 -10.85 1.43 -4.15
N THR A 128 -11.26 2.38 -4.98
CA THR A 128 -10.45 3.55 -5.34
C THR A 128 -10.21 4.46 -4.13
N LEU A 129 -11.24 4.76 -3.34
CA LEU A 129 -11.12 5.54 -2.11
C LEU A 129 -10.19 4.86 -1.10
N LEU A 130 -10.32 3.53 -0.96
CA LEU A 130 -9.45 2.73 -0.11
C LEU A 130 -7.99 2.80 -0.60
N ALA A 131 -7.74 2.70 -1.91
CA ALA A 131 -6.40 2.81 -2.48
C ALA A 131 -5.79 4.22 -2.29
N MET A 132 -6.59 5.28 -2.41
CA MET A 132 -6.15 6.65 -2.09
C MET A 132 -5.78 6.81 -0.61
N TRP A 133 -6.56 6.22 0.30
CA TRP A 133 -6.23 6.17 1.72
C TRP A 133 -4.92 5.40 1.98
N GLN A 134 -4.69 4.29 1.27
CA GLN A 134 -3.43 3.54 1.34
C GLN A 134 -2.23 4.39 0.90
N LEU A 135 -2.35 5.23 -0.14
CA LEU A 135 -1.27 6.13 -0.57
C LEU A 135 -0.88 7.13 0.53
N SER A 136 -1.85 7.67 1.26
CA SER A 136 -1.61 8.52 2.42
C SER A 136 -0.83 7.77 3.50
N LEU A 137 -1.22 6.53 3.80
CA LEU A 137 -0.54 5.68 4.78
C LEU A 137 0.91 5.35 4.37
N ILE A 138 1.15 5.01 3.10
CA ILE A 138 2.49 4.72 2.57
C ILE A 138 3.37 5.97 2.66
N SER A 139 2.80 7.14 2.37
CA SER A 139 3.52 8.42 2.47
C SER A 139 3.89 8.77 3.90
N THR A 140 2.98 8.58 4.86
CA THR A 140 3.27 8.74 6.30
C THR A 140 4.32 7.73 6.76
N THR A 141 4.24 6.48 6.31
CA THR A 141 5.24 5.44 6.62
C THR A 141 6.63 5.83 6.13
N ALA A 142 6.75 6.33 4.90
CA ALA A 142 8.03 6.78 4.36
C ALA A 142 8.63 7.95 5.16
N LYS A 143 7.80 8.92 5.57
CA LYS A 143 8.23 10.03 6.45
C LYS A 143 8.68 9.52 7.82
N TYR A 144 7.94 8.58 8.40
CA TYR A 144 8.27 7.95 9.68
C TYR A 144 9.62 7.21 9.63
N LEU A 145 9.84 6.39 8.60
CA LEU A 145 11.11 5.67 8.44
C LEU A 145 12.30 6.63 8.29
N ARG A 146 12.14 7.75 7.55
CA ARG A 146 13.18 8.79 7.44
C ARG A 146 13.50 9.43 8.80
N HIS A 147 12.49 9.73 9.61
CA HIS A 147 12.71 10.26 10.96
C HIS A 147 13.48 9.27 11.84
N LEU A 148 13.17 7.98 11.76
CA LEU A 148 13.91 6.95 12.50
C LEU A 148 15.37 6.82 12.04
N GLN A 149 15.64 6.97 10.75
CA GLN A 149 17.02 6.97 10.23
C GLN A 149 17.79 8.18 10.77
N GLN A 150 17.24 9.39 10.64
CA GLN A 150 17.88 10.62 11.12
C GLN A 150 18.12 10.59 12.64
N GLY A 151 17.15 10.10 13.43
CA GLY A 151 17.32 9.93 14.88
C GLY A 151 18.38 8.89 15.24
N SER A 152 18.54 7.84 14.43
CA SER A 152 19.60 6.83 14.63
C SER A 152 20.98 7.39 14.30
N ASP A 153 21.11 8.18 13.23
CA ASP A 153 22.38 8.78 12.80
C ASP A 153 22.86 9.86 13.77
N THR A 154 21.93 10.55 14.43
CA THR A 154 22.26 11.58 15.44
C THR A 154 22.82 10.96 16.73
N VAL A 155 22.38 9.75 17.10
CA VAL A 155 22.88 9.02 18.27
C VAL A 155 24.26 8.42 18.01
N THR A 156 24.56 7.99 16.78
CA THR A 156 25.89 7.48 16.42
C THR A 156 26.94 8.59 16.25
N LEU A 157 26.54 9.80 15.89
CA LEU A 157 27.44 10.97 15.78
C LEU A 157 27.70 11.72 17.11
N SER A 158 26.98 11.38 18.19
CA SER A 158 27.10 12.05 19.50
C SER A 158 27.84 11.24 20.57
N LEU A 159 28.38 10.06 20.22
CA LEU A 159 29.32 9.36 21.09
C LEU A 159 30.73 9.95 20.90
N PRO A 160 31.29 10.69 21.88
CA PRO A 160 32.71 11.04 21.84
C PRO A 160 33.55 9.75 21.85
N PRO A 161 34.79 9.76 21.29
CA PRO A 161 35.70 8.66 21.52
C PRO A 161 35.82 8.45 23.03
N VAL A 162 35.64 7.21 23.47
CA VAL A 162 35.97 6.82 24.84
C VAL A 162 37.48 7.00 24.97
N ASN A 163 37.89 8.17 25.46
CA ASN A 163 39.21 8.33 26.03
C ASN A 163 39.21 7.49 27.30
N ASP A 164 39.70 6.26 27.22
CA ASP A 164 40.05 5.48 28.40
C ASP A 164 41.06 6.28 29.23
N PRO A 165 40.76 6.68 30.48
CA PRO A 165 41.72 7.35 31.34
C PRO A 165 42.69 6.35 32.02
N MET A 166 42.78 5.09 31.56
CA MET A 166 43.54 4.03 32.24
C MET A 166 44.80 3.52 31.50
N SER A 167 45.32 4.26 30.52
CA SER A 167 46.61 3.90 29.87
C SER A 167 47.82 4.69 30.38
N ALA A 168 47.66 5.53 31.40
CA ALA A 168 48.74 6.33 31.98
C ALA A 168 49.26 5.78 33.31
N VAL A 169 49.36 4.46 33.46
CA VAL A 169 50.19 3.81 34.49
C VAL A 169 50.66 2.46 33.92
N LEU A 170 51.80 2.46 33.23
CA LEU A 170 52.89 1.48 33.37
C LEU A 170 53.88 1.57 32.21
N VAL A 171 55.14 1.81 32.61
CA VAL A 171 56.43 1.78 31.90
C VAL A 171 56.82 3.05 31.16
#